data_AF-A0A849USP7-F1
#
_entry.id   AF-A0A849USP7-F1
#
_cell.length_a   1.000
_cell.length_b   1.000
_cell.length_c   1.000
_cell.angle_alpha   90.00
_cell.angle_beta   90.00
_cell.angle_gamma   90.00
#
_symmetry.space_group_name_H-M   'P 1'
#
loop_
_entity.id
_entity.type
_entity.pdbx_description
1 polymer ?
#
loop_
_entity_poly.entity_id
_entity_poly.type
_entity_poly.pdbx_seq_one_letter_code
_entity_poly.pdbx_strand_id
1 'polypeptide(L)'
;MQKQQKSTFLIKLFNWEYWSFGVVYAPIYLYWFYLCLRARNLFFFSASNPSIENAGFLMEKKSDIYDIIPTEYYPKTLLIKEGLSASEIHDQIIAKQFCFPLIVKPDIGGKGRGVKKIENIEDAVRYIKYAQFPMLVQALVDYKNEAGIFYYRYPWQENGKISGIVSKEFLAVIGDGVSTIEQLVMQNERYVLQLNALKKMPEINLQEILEINVEKIMVPFGNHARGAKFIDVSNKITLDLEKSINEICKKIPEFYFGRLDIMYSNWQELVAGKNLSIIELNGAGSEPTHIYDPKHSIFFAWKEIARHLKILYRISVYNHTKNKIPYLSFKNGLKMFKEVKGVEKRLDNLL
;
A
#
# COMPACT_ATOMS: atom_id res chain seq x y z
N MET A 1 -34.33 10.48 16.69
CA MET A 1 -33.92 9.27 17.43
C MET A 1 -32.40 9.18 17.40
N GLN A 2 -31.71 9.43 18.53
CA GLN A 2 -30.28 9.19 18.61
C GLN A 2 -30.05 7.68 18.51
N LYS A 3 -29.48 7.20 17.38
CA LYS A 3 -29.01 5.81 17.28
C LYS A 3 -28.03 5.59 18.43
N GLN A 4 -28.32 4.63 19.29
CA GLN A 4 -27.42 4.23 20.36
C GLN A 4 -26.09 3.82 19.70
N GLN A 5 -25.04 4.58 19.97
CA GLN A 5 -23.76 4.42 19.30
C GLN A 5 -23.18 3.06 19.69
N LYS A 6 -23.00 2.16 18.72
CA LYS A 6 -22.38 0.85 18.99
C LYS A 6 -21.00 1.08 19.56
N SER A 7 -20.67 0.36 20.62
CA SER A 7 -19.31 0.33 21.18
C SER A 7 -18.30 -0.02 20.09
N THR A 8 -17.19 0.72 20.01
CA THR A 8 -16.11 0.46 19.04
C THR A 8 -15.56 -0.96 19.17
N PHE A 9 -15.65 -1.55 20.35
CA PHE A 9 -15.32 -2.96 20.59
C PHE A 9 -16.25 -3.90 19.80
N LEU A 10 -17.56 -3.68 19.84
CA LEU A 10 -18.53 -4.51 19.12
C LEU A 10 -18.37 -4.36 17.60
N ILE A 11 -18.09 -3.14 17.12
CA ILE A 11 -17.81 -2.90 15.70
C ILE A 11 -16.61 -3.76 15.27
N LYS A 12 -15.50 -3.74 16.01
CA LYS A 12 -14.31 -4.55 15.69
C LYS A 12 -14.56 -6.05 15.84
N LEU A 13 -15.37 -6.47 16.81
CA LEU A 13 -15.65 -7.88 17.05
C LEU A 13 -16.44 -8.50 15.89
N PHE A 14 -17.47 -7.83 15.40
CA PHE A 14 -18.36 -8.36 14.35
C PHE A 14 -17.91 -8.08 12.92
N ASN A 15 -16.93 -7.18 12.72
CA ASN A 15 -16.39 -6.88 11.40
C ASN A 15 -14.92 -7.35 11.34
N TRP A 16 -14.72 -8.55 10.77
CA TRP A 16 -13.41 -9.21 10.76
C TRP A 16 -12.32 -8.43 10.02
N GLU A 17 -12.70 -7.52 9.13
CA GLU A 17 -11.78 -6.60 8.44
C GLU A 17 -10.93 -5.76 9.42
N TYR A 18 -11.39 -5.55 10.66
CA TYR A 18 -10.65 -4.84 11.71
C TYR A 18 -9.90 -5.77 12.68
N TRP A 19 -9.98 -7.09 12.48
CA TRP A 19 -9.26 -8.03 13.34
C TRP A 19 -7.75 -7.87 13.15
N SER A 20 -7.00 -8.18 14.21
CA SER A 20 -5.54 -8.07 14.15
C SER A 20 -4.97 -9.08 13.15
N PHE A 21 -3.84 -8.70 12.54
CA PHE A 21 -3.12 -9.57 11.59
C PHE A 21 -2.87 -10.97 12.17
N GLY A 22 -2.48 -11.07 13.45
CA GLY A 22 -2.23 -12.35 14.10
C GLY A 22 -3.46 -13.27 14.15
N VAL A 23 -4.66 -12.72 14.40
CA VAL A 23 -5.90 -13.50 14.44
C VAL A 23 -6.28 -13.98 13.04
N VAL A 24 -6.22 -13.10 12.05
CA VAL A 24 -6.57 -13.44 10.66
C VAL A 24 -5.59 -14.48 10.08
N TYR A 25 -4.29 -14.36 10.37
CA TYR A 25 -3.25 -15.20 9.77
C TYR A 25 -2.92 -16.48 10.56
N ALA A 26 -3.41 -16.64 11.79
CA ALA A 26 -3.20 -17.85 12.59
C ALA A 26 -3.45 -19.17 11.82
N PRO A 27 -4.61 -19.38 11.17
CA PRO A 27 -4.84 -20.60 10.39
C PRO A 27 -4.02 -20.65 9.09
N ILE A 28 -3.72 -19.48 8.50
CA ILE A 28 -2.93 -19.37 7.27
C ILE A 28 -1.49 -19.83 7.49
N TYR A 29 -0.92 -19.60 8.68
CA TYR A 29 0.43 -20.06 8.99
C TYR A 29 0.59 -21.58 8.85
N LEU A 30 -0.43 -22.37 9.15
CA LEU A 30 -0.40 -23.83 8.94
C LEU A 30 -0.20 -24.16 7.46
N TYR A 31 -0.91 -23.46 6.59
CA TYR A 31 -0.77 -23.63 5.14
C TYR A 31 0.57 -23.11 4.62
N TRP A 32 1.05 -21.98 5.15
CA TRP A 32 2.39 -21.46 4.87
C TRP A 32 3.49 -22.48 5.21
N PHE A 33 3.45 -23.07 6.42
CA PHE A 33 4.42 -24.09 6.83
C PHE A 33 4.34 -25.33 5.95
N TYR A 34 3.14 -25.76 5.55
CA TYR A 34 2.97 -26.83 4.57
C TYR A 34 3.69 -26.50 3.24
N LEU A 35 3.55 -25.27 2.71
CA LEU A 35 4.24 -24.85 1.50
C LEU A 35 5.77 -24.76 1.68
N CYS A 36 6.25 -24.30 2.84
CA CYS A 36 7.68 -24.30 3.18
C CYS A 36 8.27 -25.71 3.17
N LEU A 37 7.58 -26.68 3.77
CA LEU A 37 7.99 -28.10 3.77
C LEU A 37 8.03 -28.64 2.33
N ARG A 38 7.00 -28.34 1.54
CA ARG A 38 6.91 -28.68 0.12
C ARG A 38 8.01 -28.05 -0.73
N ALA A 39 8.47 -26.85 -0.40
CA ALA A 39 9.58 -26.15 -1.06
C ALA A 39 10.96 -26.55 -0.52
N ARG A 40 11.00 -27.22 0.64
CA ARG A 40 12.21 -27.52 1.41
C ARG A 40 13.01 -26.27 1.78
N ASN A 41 12.35 -25.13 1.93
CA ASN A 41 12.96 -23.87 2.34
C ASN A 41 11.89 -22.95 2.96
N LEU A 42 12.18 -22.37 4.13
CA LEU A 42 11.28 -21.45 4.85
C LEU A 42 11.08 -20.10 4.13
N PHE A 43 12.01 -19.75 3.24
CA PHE A 43 12.06 -18.50 2.51
C PHE A 43 11.87 -18.72 1.01
N PHE A 44 11.10 -19.74 0.61
CA PHE A 44 10.87 -20.07 -0.81
C PHE A 44 10.38 -18.86 -1.63
N PHE A 45 9.59 -17.98 -1.01
CA PHE A 45 9.04 -16.77 -1.63
C PHE A 45 10.12 -15.86 -2.24
N SER A 46 11.35 -15.91 -1.74
CA SER A 46 12.46 -15.07 -2.21
C SER A 46 12.86 -15.27 -3.66
N ALA A 47 12.46 -16.38 -4.29
CA ALA A 47 12.67 -16.61 -5.72
C ALA A 47 11.50 -16.11 -6.60
N SER A 48 10.48 -15.46 -6.03
CA SER A 48 9.27 -15.09 -6.80
C SER A 48 9.47 -13.91 -7.73
N ASN A 49 10.16 -12.85 -7.29
CA ASN A 49 10.50 -11.66 -8.08
C ASN A 49 12.01 -11.41 -8.01
N PRO A 50 12.83 -12.09 -8.85
CA PRO A 50 14.29 -12.08 -8.74
C PRO A 50 14.97 -10.70 -8.80
N SER A 51 14.38 -9.74 -9.51
CA SER A 51 14.89 -8.37 -9.65
C SER A 51 14.64 -7.49 -8.42
N ILE A 52 13.82 -7.95 -7.48
CA ILE A 52 13.42 -7.18 -6.30
C ILE A 52 14.10 -7.75 -5.06
N GLU A 53 14.65 -6.87 -4.22
CA GLU A 53 15.26 -7.27 -2.94
C GLU A 53 14.27 -8.07 -2.08
N ASN A 54 14.70 -9.27 -1.64
CA ASN A 54 13.86 -10.24 -0.93
C ASN A 54 12.53 -10.59 -1.64
N ALA A 55 12.50 -10.44 -2.97
CA ALA A 55 11.32 -10.53 -3.82
C ALA A 55 10.17 -9.57 -3.44
N GLY A 56 10.44 -8.52 -2.66
CA GLY A 56 9.45 -7.58 -2.13
C GLY A 56 8.62 -8.18 -0.99
N PHE A 57 9.22 -9.09 -0.22
CA PHE A 57 8.58 -9.63 1.00
C PHE A 57 8.72 -8.66 2.17
N LEU A 58 9.95 -8.21 2.44
CA LEU A 58 10.30 -7.31 3.53
C LEU A 58 11.57 -6.52 3.12
N MET A 59 11.77 -5.35 3.76
CA MET A 59 12.92 -4.44 3.51
C MET A 59 13.01 -3.86 2.10
N GLU A 60 11.93 -3.90 1.32
CA GLU A 60 11.89 -3.31 -0.02
C GLU A 60 12.08 -1.78 0.05
N LYS A 61 13.13 -1.28 -0.60
CA LYS A 61 13.34 0.15 -0.79
C LYS A 61 12.48 0.63 -1.95
N LYS A 62 11.68 1.66 -1.71
CA LYS A 62 10.84 2.24 -2.75
C LYS A 62 11.67 2.88 -3.87
N SER A 63 12.85 3.43 -3.55
CA SER A 63 13.81 3.93 -4.55
C SER A 63 14.22 2.86 -5.55
N ASP A 64 14.70 1.71 -5.06
CA ASP A 64 15.12 0.58 -5.91
C ASP A 64 13.96 0.08 -6.81
N ILE A 65 12.72 0.15 -6.31
CA ILE A 65 11.52 -0.19 -7.07
C ILE A 65 11.19 0.83 -8.15
N TYR A 66 11.26 2.13 -7.85
CA TYR A 66 11.02 3.16 -8.86
C TYR A 66 12.05 3.11 -9.99
N ASP A 67 13.29 2.72 -9.70
CA ASP A 67 14.35 2.60 -10.70
C ASP A 67 14.08 1.51 -11.75
N ILE A 68 13.24 0.51 -11.44
CA ILE A 68 12.88 -0.58 -12.35
C ILE A 68 11.50 -0.42 -13.02
N ILE A 69 10.69 0.53 -12.57
CA ILE A 69 9.40 0.86 -13.20
C ILE A 69 9.68 1.86 -14.34
N PRO A 70 9.04 1.71 -15.52
CA PRO A 70 9.16 2.72 -16.57
C PRO A 70 8.67 4.09 -16.10
N THR A 71 9.44 5.14 -16.40
CA THR A 71 9.24 6.49 -15.86
C THR A 71 7.90 7.12 -16.21
N GLU A 72 7.24 6.64 -17.28
CA GLU A 72 5.89 7.07 -17.64
C GLU A 72 4.80 6.61 -16.66
N TYR A 73 5.09 5.61 -15.81
CA TYR A 73 4.09 5.00 -14.92
C TYR A 73 4.25 5.36 -13.45
N TYR A 74 5.17 6.23 -13.04
CA TYR A 74 5.25 6.64 -11.64
C TYR A 74 5.55 8.14 -11.51
N PRO A 75 5.25 8.77 -10.36
CA PRO A 75 5.42 10.20 -10.23
C PRO A 75 6.91 10.53 -10.13
N LYS A 76 7.29 11.71 -10.63
CA LYS A 76 8.67 12.21 -10.47
C LYS A 76 9.12 12.07 -9.02
N THR A 77 10.24 11.39 -8.80
CA THR A 77 10.71 11.00 -7.47
C THR A 77 12.19 11.33 -7.30
N LEU A 78 12.57 11.70 -6.08
CA LEU A 78 13.92 11.99 -5.64
C LEU A 78 14.19 11.29 -4.31
N LEU A 79 15.25 10.49 -4.25
CA LEU A 79 15.75 9.95 -2.99
C LEU A 79 16.71 10.95 -2.33
N ILE A 80 16.40 11.33 -1.10
CA ILE A 80 17.27 12.09 -0.21
C ILE A 80 17.89 11.11 0.79
N LYS A 81 19.22 10.97 0.72
CA LYS A 81 19.97 10.10 1.63
C LYS A 81 20.05 10.69 3.03
N GLU A 82 20.22 9.81 4.02
CA GLU A 82 20.48 10.22 5.40
C GLU A 82 21.81 10.98 5.53
N GLY A 83 21.88 11.92 6.47
CA GLY A 83 23.12 12.63 6.82
C GLY A 83 23.34 13.97 6.11
N LEU A 84 22.55 14.29 5.07
CA LEU A 84 22.69 15.56 4.34
C LEU A 84 22.35 16.79 5.21
N SER A 85 23.02 17.90 4.94
CA SER A 85 22.74 19.22 5.52
C SER A 85 21.45 19.83 4.95
N ALA A 86 20.90 20.83 5.62
CA ALA A 86 19.69 21.51 5.15
C ALA A 86 19.87 22.15 3.76
N SER A 87 21.05 22.74 3.49
CA SER A 87 21.38 23.32 2.18
C SER A 87 21.43 22.25 1.09
N GLU A 88 22.10 21.12 1.36
CA GLU A 88 22.19 20.04 0.37
C GLU A 88 20.81 19.45 0.04
N ILE A 89 19.94 19.30 1.04
CA ILE A 89 18.56 18.83 0.82
C ILE A 89 17.79 19.83 -0.04
N HIS A 90 17.87 21.12 0.31
CA HIS A 90 17.22 22.20 -0.44
C HIS A 90 17.65 22.21 -1.90
N ASP A 91 18.96 22.18 -2.15
CA ASP A 91 19.53 22.29 -3.50
C ASP A 91 19.15 21.09 -4.37
N GLN A 92 19.12 19.88 -3.79
CA GLN A 92 18.66 18.68 -4.51
C GLN A 92 17.18 18.75 -4.88
N ILE A 93 16.31 19.29 -4.01
CA ILE A 93 14.88 19.45 -4.30
C ILE A 93 14.67 20.50 -5.40
N ILE A 94 15.34 21.65 -5.32
CA ILE A 94 15.24 22.72 -6.33
C ILE A 94 15.76 22.25 -7.68
N ALA A 95 16.88 21.53 -7.72
CA ALA A 95 17.44 21.00 -8.96
C ALA A 95 16.49 20.04 -9.69
N LYS A 96 15.56 19.40 -8.96
CA LYS A 96 14.52 18.56 -9.56
C LYS A 96 13.31 19.34 -10.06
N GLN A 97 13.18 20.64 -9.86
CA GLN A 97 12.09 21.46 -10.41
C GLN A 97 10.70 20.83 -10.17
N PHE A 98 10.38 20.56 -8.91
CA PHE A 98 9.07 20.07 -8.52
C PHE A 98 8.02 21.19 -8.49
N CYS A 99 6.75 20.83 -8.70
CA CYS A 99 5.62 21.69 -8.38
C CYS A 99 5.04 21.26 -7.03
N PHE A 100 4.87 22.21 -6.11
CA PHE A 100 4.21 21.95 -4.82
C PHE A 100 2.68 21.89 -5.01
N PRO A 101 1.97 21.11 -4.18
CA PRO A 101 2.47 20.30 -3.05
C PRO A 101 3.24 19.03 -3.45
N LEU A 102 4.10 18.56 -2.53
CA LEU A 102 4.88 17.33 -2.65
C LEU A 102 4.47 16.28 -1.63
N ILE A 103 4.75 15.01 -1.94
CA ILE A 103 4.70 13.91 -0.99
C ILE A 103 6.12 13.59 -0.51
N VAL A 104 6.31 13.61 0.81
CA VAL A 104 7.54 13.14 1.45
C VAL A 104 7.25 11.87 2.23
N LYS A 105 7.99 10.79 1.95
CA LYS A 105 7.75 9.46 2.54
C LYS A 105 9.04 8.67 2.81
N PRO A 106 9.06 7.76 3.78
CA PRO A 106 10.17 6.86 4.01
C PRO A 106 10.48 5.98 2.80
N ASP A 107 11.77 5.82 2.50
CA ASP A 107 12.24 4.91 1.45
C ASP A 107 11.85 3.45 1.79
N ILE A 108 12.09 3.04 3.05
CA ILE A 108 11.60 1.79 3.61
C ILE A 108 10.48 2.08 4.61
N GLY A 109 9.34 1.40 4.46
CA GLY A 109 8.18 1.56 5.34
C GLY A 109 6.89 1.16 4.64
N GLY A 110 5.79 1.15 5.38
CA GLY A 110 4.48 0.77 4.83
C GLY A 110 3.33 1.38 5.62
N LYS A 111 2.10 1.11 5.19
CA LYS A 111 0.86 1.56 5.87
C LYS A 111 0.77 3.08 6.05
N GLY A 112 1.36 3.86 5.14
CA GLY A 112 1.29 5.33 5.17
C GLY A 112 2.01 5.97 6.37
N ARG A 113 2.87 5.23 7.07
CA ARG A 113 3.65 5.74 8.20
C ARG A 113 4.75 6.68 7.72
N GLY A 114 4.85 7.86 8.33
CA GLY A 114 5.82 8.88 7.93
C GLY A 114 5.55 9.54 6.58
N VAL A 115 4.37 9.32 5.98
CA VAL A 115 3.98 9.99 4.73
C VAL A 115 3.37 11.35 5.07
N LYS A 116 3.91 12.42 4.49
CA LYS A 116 3.37 13.77 4.63
C LYS A 116 3.20 14.45 3.27
N LYS A 117 2.09 15.16 3.12
CA LYS A 117 1.89 16.17 2.08
C LYS A 117 2.54 17.47 2.57
N ILE A 118 3.37 18.08 1.73
CA ILE A 118 4.14 19.26 2.07
C ILE A 118 3.89 20.35 1.03
N GLU A 119 3.59 21.56 1.50
CA GLU A 119 3.15 22.68 0.66
C GLU A 119 4.29 23.61 0.21
N ASN A 120 5.47 23.55 0.85
CA ASN A 120 6.63 24.40 0.54
C ASN A 120 7.97 23.69 0.82
N ILE A 121 9.07 24.25 0.32
CA ILE A 121 10.39 23.63 0.42
C ILE A 121 10.97 23.67 1.83
N GLU A 122 10.68 24.71 2.60
CA GLU A 122 11.17 24.89 3.96
C GLU A 122 10.66 23.77 4.88
N ASP A 123 9.36 23.43 4.76
CA ASP A 123 8.75 22.33 5.48
C ASP A 123 9.28 20.97 5.02
N ALA A 124 9.62 20.81 3.74
CA ALA A 124 10.25 19.59 3.22
C ALA A 124 11.63 19.37 3.85
N VAL A 125 12.48 20.41 3.83
CA VAL A 125 13.82 20.36 4.43
C VAL A 125 13.73 20.08 5.92
N ARG A 126 12.84 20.77 6.65
CA ARG A 126 12.63 20.56 8.09
C ARG A 126 12.22 19.13 8.40
N TYR A 127 11.24 18.60 7.66
CA TYR A 127 10.71 17.26 7.91
C TYR A 127 11.74 16.17 7.61
N ILE A 128 12.44 16.26 6.48
CA ILE A 128 13.48 15.30 6.10
C ILE A 128 14.63 15.31 7.11
N LYS A 129 15.03 16.50 7.57
CA LYS A 129 16.10 16.60 8.58
C LYS A 129 15.69 16.02 9.92
N TYR A 130 14.43 16.23 10.32
CA TYR A 130 13.86 15.63 11.53
C TYR A 130 13.78 14.10 11.44
N ALA A 131 13.44 13.55 10.28
CA ALA A 131 13.28 12.11 10.10
C ALA A 131 14.59 11.33 10.34
N GLN A 132 15.75 11.90 10.00
CA GLN A 132 17.06 11.26 10.19
C GLN A 132 17.13 9.84 9.60
N PHE A 133 16.55 9.59 8.44
CA PHE A 133 16.73 8.36 7.64
C PHE A 133 16.39 8.65 6.17
N PRO A 134 16.64 7.73 5.22
CA PRO A 134 16.39 7.99 3.80
C PRO A 134 14.91 8.29 3.49
N MET A 135 14.67 9.41 2.82
CA MET A 135 13.33 9.90 2.48
C MET A 135 13.20 10.06 0.96
N LEU A 136 12.03 9.75 0.43
CA LEU A 136 11.63 10.08 -0.93
C LEU A 136 10.85 11.38 -0.94
N VAL A 137 11.20 12.27 -1.85
CA VAL A 137 10.43 13.45 -2.25
C VAL A 137 9.81 13.15 -3.61
N GLN A 138 8.49 13.23 -3.70
CA GLN A 138 7.73 12.77 -4.86
C GLN A 138 6.67 13.80 -5.25
N ALA A 139 6.49 14.02 -6.56
CA ALA A 139 5.41 14.85 -7.09
C ALA A 139 4.04 14.31 -6.66
N LEU A 140 3.12 15.20 -6.28
CA LEU A 140 1.75 14.80 -6.00
C LEU A 140 1.06 14.37 -7.30
N VAL A 141 0.36 13.23 -7.26
CA VAL A 141 -0.46 12.76 -8.38
C VAL A 141 -1.86 13.33 -8.26
N ASP A 142 -2.31 14.04 -9.30
CA ASP A 142 -3.59 14.75 -9.34
C ASP A 142 -4.75 13.88 -9.87
N TYR A 143 -4.76 12.60 -9.50
CA TYR A 143 -5.85 11.68 -9.82
C TYR A 143 -6.70 11.43 -8.58
N LYS A 144 -8.01 11.40 -8.75
CA LYS A 144 -8.94 11.23 -7.62
C LYS A 144 -9.19 9.77 -7.25
N ASN A 145 -9.00 8.85 -8.19
CA ASN A 145 -9.28 7.43 -7.99
C ASN A 145 -8.01 6.67 -7.65
N GLU A 146 -8.11 5.75 -6.69
CA GLU A 146 -7.03 4.84 -6.31
C GLU A 146 -7.52 3.39 -6.33
N ALA A 147 -6.75 2.51 -6.96
CA ALA A 147 -7.01 1.08 -6.99
C ALA A 147 -5.76 0.25 -6.66
N GLY A 148 -5.94 -0.81 -5.87
CA GLY A 148 -4.95 -1.86 -5.71
C GLY A 148 -5.26 -3.01 -6.66
N ILE A 149 -4.37 -3.28 -7.63
CA ILE A 149 -4.52 -4.36 -8.61
C ILE A 149 -3.52 -5.47 -8.28
N PHE A 150 -4.01 -6.65 -7.92
CA PHE A 150 -3.15 -7.79 -7.62
C PHE A 150 -2.86 -8.59 -8.88
N TYR A 151 -1.62 -8.51 -9.34
CA TYR A 151 -1.12 -9.15 -10.55
C TYR A 151 -0.31 -10.40 -10.21
N TYR A 152 -0.46 -11.43 -11.04
CA TYR A 152 0.51 -12.53 -11.08
C TYR A 152 0.72 -13.04 -12.50
N ARG A 153 1.93 -13.53 -12.77
CA ARG A 153 2.28 -14.23 -13.99
C ARG A 153 3.17 -15.41 -13.64
N TYR A 154 2.80 -16.60 -14.09
CA TYR A 154 3.70 -17.74 -13.96
C TYR A 154 4.92 -17.55 -14.87
N PRO A 155 6.15 -17.83 -14.44
CA PRO A 155 7.35 -17.58 -15.25
C PRO A 155 7.40 -18.34 -16.59
N TRP A 156 6.59 -19.40 -16.73
CA TRP A 156 6.44 -20.18 -17.97
C TRP A 156 5.24 -19.74 -18.82
N GLN A 157 4.59 -18.63 -18.47
CA GLN A 157 3.46 -18.08 -19.20
C GLN A 157 3.80 -16.70 -19.74
N GLU A 158 3.33 -16.45 -20.96
CA GLU A 158 3.52 -15.18 -21.63
C GLU A 158 2.72 -14.05 -20.97
N ASN A 159 1.47 -14.36 -20.62
CA ASN A 159 0.52 -13.41 -20.07
C ASN A 159 0.24 -13.69 -18.59
N GLY A 160 0.25 -12.64 -17.78
CA GLY A 160 -0.24 -12.64 -16.42
C GLY A 160 -1.75 -12.50 -16.34
N LYS A 161 -2.23 -12.46 -15.09
CA LYS A 161 -3.64 -12.34 -14.74
C LYS A 161 -3.82 -11.38 -13.58
N ILE A 162 -5.02 -10.80 -13.51
CA ILE A 162 -5.45 -10.04 -12.34
C ILE A 162 -6.23 -10.98 -11.44
N SER A 163 -5.78 -11.08 -10.19
CA SER A 163 -6.36 -11.96 -9.18
C SER A 163 -7.35 -11.26 -8.26
N GLY A 164 -7.32 -9.94 -8.22
CA GLY A 164 -8.30 -9.12 -7.53
C GLY A 164 -8.01 -7.63 -7.70
N ILE A 165 -9.05 -6.82 -7.54
CA ILE A 165 -8.97 -5.36 -7.59
C ILE A 165 -9.70 -4.78 -6.39
N VAL A 166 -9.02 -3.91 -5.65
CA VAL A 166 -9.63 -3.10 -4.60
C VAL A 166 -9.73 -1.65 -5.06
N SER A 167 -10.92 -1.06 -4.97
CA SER A 167 -11.11 0.39 -5.03
C SER A 167 -11.09 0.94 -3.61
N LYS A 168 -10.59 2.18 -3.44
CA LYS A 168 -10.42 2.78 -2.12
C LYS A 168 -11.30 4.02 -2.01
N GLU A 169 -12.22 4.00 -1.05
CA GLU A 169 -13.00 5.18 -0.65
C GLU A 169 -12.30 5.82 0.56
N PHE A 170 -11.92 7.09 0.45
CA PHE A 170 -11.25 7.78 1.55
C PHE A 170 -12.20 8.12 2.70
N LEU A 171 -11.65 8.36 3.88
CA LEU A 171 -12.43 8.88 4.99
C LEU A 171 -12.82 10.32 4.66
N ALA A 172 -14.07 10.52 4.27
CA ALA A 172 -14.64 11.83 3.96
C ALA A 172 -15.98 12.03 4.68
N VAL A 173 -16.25 13.26 5.11
CA VAL A 173 -17.53 13.68 5.68
C VAL A 173 -18.17 14.71 4.76
N ILE A 174 -19.50 14.70 4.69
CA ILE A 174 -20.29 15.66 3.91
C ILE A 174 -21.04 16.56 4.89
N GLY A 175 -20.93 17.87 4.71
CA GLY A 175 -21.63 18.85 5.55
C GLY A 175 -23.14 18.78 5.41
N ASP A 176 -23.82 18.88 6.55
CA ASP A 176 -25.28 19.04 6.65
C ASP A 176 -25.66 20.48 7.05
N GLY A 177 -24.67 21.38 7.17
CA GLY A 177 -24.84 22.77 7.58
C GLY A 177 -25.05 22.99 9.09
N VAL A 178 -25.06 21.92 9.92
CA VAL A 178 -25.41 22.02 11.34
C VAL A 178 -24.48 21.21 12.25
N SER A 179 -24.15 19.98 11.87
CA SER A 179 -23.30 19.08 12.63
C SER A 179 -21.83 19.46 12.51
N THR A 180 -21.09 19.34 13.60
CA THR A 180 -19.62 19.44 13.55
C THR A 180 -19.02 18.23 12.83
N ILE A 181 -17.80 18.37 12.32
CA ILE A 181 -17.04 17.25 11.75
C ILE A 181 -16.97 16.07 12.74
N GLU A 182 -16.73 16.31 14.03
CA GLU A 182 -16.73 15.26 15.06
C GLU A 182 -18.05 14.49 15.08
N GLN A 183 -19.19 15.19 15.05
CA GLN A 183 -20.51 14.58 15.04
C GLN A 183 -20.75 13.77 13.76
N LEU A 184 -20.36 14.29 12.59
CA LEU A 184 -20.46 13.58 11.31
C LEU A 184 -19.61 12.30 11.29
N VAL A 185 -18.39 12.35 11.84
CA VAL A 185 -17.52 11.17 12.02
C VAL A 185 -18.17 10.14 12.94
N MET A 186 -18.78 10.58 14.05
CA MET A 186 -19.43 9.70 15.03
C MET A 186 -20.67 8.98 14.49
N GLN A 187 -21.32 9.51 13.44
CA GLN A 187 -22.48 8.89 12.80
C GLN A 187 -22.12 7.68 11.92
N ASN A 188 -20.84 7.51 11.57
CA ASN A 188 -20.35 6.42 10.73
C ASN A 188 -19.54 5.41 11.56
N GLU A 189 -19.98 4.13 11.57
CA GLU A 189 -19.34 3.06 12.35
C GLU A 189 -17.86 2.80 11.98
N ARG A 190 -17.46 3.04 10.72
CA ARG A 190 -16.06 2.93 10.29
C ARG A 190 -15.24 4.12 10.77
N TYR A 191 -15.80 5.34 10.63
CA TYR A 191 -15.04 6.56 10.89
C TYR A 191 -14.84 6.81 12.39
N VAL A 192 -15.79 6.41 13.24
CA VAL A 192 -15.63 6.50 14.70
C VAL A 192 -14.41 5.73 15.19
N LEU A 193 -13.99 4.66 14.50
CA LEU A 193 -12.76 3.92 14.85
C LEU A 193 -11.49 4.76 14.69
N GLN A 194 -11.54 5.82 13.89
CA GLN A 194 -10.42 6.73 13.59
C GLN A 194 -10.48 8.03 14.38
N LEU A 195 -11.55 8.28 15.16
CA LEU A 195 -11.76 9.57 15.84
C LEU A 195 -10.57 9.97 16.73
N ASN A 196 -9.98 9.03 17.47
CA ASN A 196 -8.81 9.30 18.31
C ASN A 196 -7.55 9.65 17.52
N ALA A 197 -7.41 9.12 16.29
CA ALA A 197 -6.31 9.48 15.41
C ALA A 197 -6.53 10.88 14.83
N LEU A 198 -7.76 11.17 14.38
CA LEU A 198 -8.14 12.49 13.86
C LEU A 198 -7.94 13.60 14.90
N LYS A 199 -8.26 13.35 16.19
CA LYS A 199 -8.02 14.30 17.30
C LYS A 199 -6.57 14.71 17.48
N LYS A 200 -5.62 13.91 17.00
CA LYS A 200 -4.18 14.17 17.10
C LYS A 200 -3.62 14.90 15.87
N MET A 201 -4.43 15.12 14.84
CA MET A 201 -4.03 15.78 13.59
C MET A 201 -4.33 17.29 13.69
N PRO A 202 -3.33 18.16 13.91
CA PRO A 202 -3.54 19.58 14.13
C PRO A 202 -4.17 20.32 12.93
N GLU A 203 -4.03 19.76 11.73
CA GLU A 203 -4.63 20.28 10.49
C GLU A 203 -6.15 20.06 10.40
N ILE A 204 -6.72 19.26 11.31
CA ILE A 204 -8.15 18.92 11.31
C ILE A 204 -8.87 19.63 12.46
N ASN A 205 -9.67 20.65 12.13
CA ASN A 205 -10.57 21.27 13.09
C ASN A 205 -11.87 20.45 13.23
N LEU A 206 -11.95 19.58 14.24
CA LEU A 206 -13.12 18.72 14.48
C LEU A 206 -14.40 19.48 14.89
N GLN A 207 -14.28 20.74 15.32
CA GLN A 207 -15.43 21.57 15.72
C GLN A 207 -15.97 22.43 14.56
N GLU A 208 -15.34 22.37 13.40
CA GLU A 208 -15.84 23.02 12.18
C GLU A 208 -17.18 22.42 11.76
N ILE A 209 -18.09 23.29 11.32
CA ILE A 209 -19.36 22.92 10.69
C ILE A 209 -19.20 23.17 9.20
N LEU A 210 -19.39 22.12 8.40
CA LEU A 210 -19.28 22.19 6.95
C LEU A 210 -20.60 22.66 6.33
N GLU A 211 -20.50 23.49 5.29
CA GLU A 211 -21.65 23.88 4.48
C GLU A 211 -22.35 22.66 3.87
N ILE A 212 -23.63 22.81 3.58
CA ILE A 212 -24.45 21.70 3.07
C ILE A 212 -23.86 21.15 1.75
N ASN A 213 -23.70 19.83 1.68
CA ASN A 213 -23.11 19.11 0.54
C ASN A 213 -21.63 19.39 0.26
N VAL A 214 -20.91 20.12 1.12
CA VAL A 214 -19.45 20.25 1.00
C VAL A 214 -18.80 19.00 1.57
N GLU A 215 -18.08 18.27 0.71
CA GLU A 215 -17.28 17.12 1.09
C GLU A 215 -15.90 17.55 1.60
N LYS A 216 -15.47 16.99 2.74
CA LYS A 216 -14.12 17.15 3.27
C LYS A 216 -13.47 15.80 3.47
N ILE A 217 -12.37 15.57 2.75
CA ILE A 217 -11.51 14.39 2.94
C ILE A 217 -10.67 14.63 4.20
N MET A 218 -10.85 13.76 5.19
CA MET A 218 -10.18 13.85 6.48
C MET A 218 -8.78 13.27 6.44
N VAL A 219 -8.58 12.22 5.63
CA VAL A 219 -7.31 11.52 5.50
C VAL A 219 -7.09 11.18 4.02
N PRO A 220 -6.14 11.84 3.32
CA PRO A 220 -5.94 11.67 1.87
C PRO A 220 -5.08 10.44 1.55
N PHE A 221 -5.29 9.33 2.26
CA PHE A 221 -4.52 8.10 2.07
C PHE A 221 -5.44 6.89 1.96
N GLY A 222 -5.29 6.12 0.88
CA GLY A 222 -6.00 4.86 0.64
C GLY A 222 -5.57 3.71 1.54
N ASN A 223 -5.59 3.89 2.85
CA ASN A 223 -5.18 2.87 3.82
C ASN A 223 -6.34 2.45 4.72
N HIS A 224 -6.68 1.16 4.69
CA HIS A 224 -7.71 0.55 5.52
C HIS A 224 -7.52 0.83 7.02
N ALA A 225 -6.27 0.75 7.50
CA ALA A 225 -5.95 1.02 8.90
C ALA A 225 -6.22 2.49 9.32
N ARG A 226 -6.28 3.41 8.35
CA ARG A 226 -6.57 4.84 8.55
C ARG A 226 -8.02 5.21 8.19
N GLY A 227 -8.89 4.22 8.01
CA GLY A 227 -10.32 4.40 7.81
C GLY A 227 -10.78 4.46 6.35
N ALA A 228 -9.88 4.30 5.38
CA ALA A 228 -10.31 4.09 4.01
C ALA A 228 -11.14 2.80 3.91
N LYS A 229 -12.23 2.82 3.16
CA LYS A 229 -13.04 1.65 2.89
C LYS A 229 -12.53 0.98 1.62
N PHE A 230 -12.23 -0.31 1.75
CA PHE A 230 -11.81 -1.14 0.64
C PHE A 230 -13.04 -1.78 0.02
N ILE A 231 -13.13 -1.72 -1.31
CA ILE A 231 -14.24 -2.30 -2.08
C ILE A 231 -13.65 -3.23 -3.12
N ASP A 232 -14.05 -4.49 -3.08
CA ASP A 232 -13.68 -5.47 -4.08
C ASP A 232 -14.46 -5.20 -5.36
N VAL A 233 -13.74 -4.75 -6.39
CA VAL A 233 -14.25 -4.49 -7.73
C VAL A 233 -13.68 -5.48 -8.74
N SER A 234 -13.28 -6.68 -8.30
CA SER A 234 -12.76 -7.75 -9.16
C SER A 234 -13.77 -8.21 -10.21
N ASN A 235 -15.07 -7.93 -10.02
CA ASN A 235 -16.09 -8.13 -11.05
C ASN A 235 -15.90 -7.24 -12.29
N LYS A 236 -15.08 -6.19 -12.21
CA LYS A 236 -14.74 -5.31 -13.33
C LYS A 236 -13.49 -5.77 -14.11
N ILE A 237 -12.88 -6.89 -13.75
CA ILE A 237 -11.74 -7.43 -14.50
C ILE A 237 -12.21 -7.80 -15.91
N THR A 238 -11.57 -7.21 -16.91
CA THR A 238 -11.78 -7.51 -18.34
C THR A 238 -10.47 -7.97 -18.97
N LEU A 239 -10.56 -8.64 -20.13
CA LEU A 239 -9.38 -9.03 -20.89
C LEU A 239 -8.52 -7.83 -21.29
N ASP A 240 -9.14 -6.69 -21.61
CA ASP A 240 -8.43 -5.45 -21.96
C ASP A 240 -7.65 -4.91 -20.76
N LEU A 241 -8.24 -4.93 -19.56
CA LEU A 241 -7.53 -4.52 -18.34
C LEU A 241 -6.37 -5.48 -18.03
N GLU A 242 -6.60 -6.80 -18.10
CA GLU A 242 -5.53 -7.78 -17.90
C GLU A 242 -4.38 -7.57 -18.89
N LYS A 243 -4.70 -7.32 -20.17
CA LYS A 243 -3.70 -7.04 -21.20
C LYS A 243 -2.90 -5.77 -20.88
N SER A 244 -3.57 -4.66 -20.59
CA SER A 244 -2.90 -3.39 -20.29
C SER A 244 -1.99 -3.48 -19.07
N ILE A 245 -2.48 -4.10 -17.97
CA ILE A 245 -1.67 -4.31 -16.76
C ILE A 245 -0.53 -5.29 -17.02
N ASN A 246 -0.75 -6.36 -17.79
CA ASN A 246 0.30 -7.28 -18.18
C ASN A 246 1.43 -6.59 -18.96
N GLU A 247 1.10 -5.72 -19.92
CA GLU A 247 2.13 -4.98 -20.67
C GLU A 247 2.94 -4.05 -19.76
N ILE A 248 2.30 -3.38 -18.80
CA ILE A 248 3.00 -2.57 -17.79
C ILE A 248 3.93 -3.47 -16.95
N CYS A 249 3.40 -4.56 -16.39
CA CYS A 249 4.17 -5.47 -15.54
C CYS A 249 5.29 -6.20 -16.28
N LYS A 250 5.16 -6.44 -17.58
CA LYS A 250 6.21 -7.05 -18.42
C LYS A 250 7.42 -6.13 -18.63
N LYS A 251 7.22 -4.81 -18.58
CA LYS A 251 8.32 -3.84 -18.64
C LYS A 251 9.12 -3.78 -17.34
N ILE A 252 8.56 -4.28 -16.23
CA ILE A 252 9.26 -4.39 -14.95
C ILE A 252 10.03 -5.72 -14.96
N PRO A 253 11.38 -5.70 -14.95
CA PRO A 253 12.19 -6.91 -15.06
C PRO A 253 11.78 -7.93 -14.00
N GLU A 254 11.56 -9.19 -14.40
CA GLU A 254 11.34 -10.32 -13.50
C GLU A 254 10.27 -10.13 -12.41
N PHE A 255 9.27 -9.28 -12.66
CA PHE A 255 8.10 -9.13 -11.80
C PHE A 255 7.03 -10.16 -12.17
N TYR A 256 6.70 -11.03 -11.23
CA TYR A 256 5.78 -12.16 -11.42
C TYR A 256 4.64 -12.21 -10.41
N PHE A 257 4.78 -11.58 -9.25
CA PHE A 257 3.77 -11.65 -8.20
C PHE A 257 3.78 -10.40 -7.33
N GLY A 258 2.63 -9.71 -7.25
CA GLY A 258 2.54 -8.54 -6.40
C GLY A 258 1.31 -7.68 -6.63
N ARG A 259 1.23 -6.58 -5.90
CA ARG A 259 0.14 -5.60 -6.00
C ARG A 259 0.67 -4.26 -6.50
N LEU A 260 -0.01 -3.70 -7.50
CA LEU A 260 0.17 -2.32 -7.93
C LEU A 260 -0.88 -1.47 -7.23
N ASP A 261 -0.47 -0.48 -6.45
CA ASP A 261 -1.36 0.58 -5.98
C ASP A 261 -1.25 1.76 -6.97
N ILE A 262 -2.33 1.99 -7.72
CA ILE A 262 -2.39 2.89 -8.86
C ILE A 262 -3.38 4.01 -8.59
N MET A 263 -2.95 5.24 -8.77
CA MET A 263 -3.84 6.39 -8.90
C MET A 263 -4.13 6.62 -10.39
N TYR A 264 -5.40 6.89 -10.74
CA TYR A 264 -5.83 6.96 -12.14
C TYR A 264 -6.97 7.96 -12.37
N SER A 265 -7.02 8.52 -13.59
CA SER A 265 -8.01 9.51 -14.00
C SER A 265 -9.44 8.95 -13.97
N ASN A 266 -9.72 7.93 -14.78
CA ASN A 266 -11.02 7.24 -14.82
C ASN A 266 -10.87 5.77 -15.23
N TRP A 267 -11.93 4.99 -15.04
CA TRP A 267 -11.89 3.55 -15.25
C TRP A 267 -11.59 3.15 -16.70
N GLN A 268 -12.17 3.85 -17.68
CA GLN A 268 -11.94 3.55 -19.10
C GLN A 268 -10.47 3.75 -19.48
N GLU A 269 -9.84 4.83 -18.99
CA GLU A 269 -8.42 5.10 -19.23
C GLU A 269 -7.52 4.08 -18.53
N LEU A 270 -7.85 3.66 -17.31
CA LEU A 270 -7.13 2.59 -16.61
C LEU A 270 -7.17 1.27 -17.38
N VAL A 271 -8.33 0.88 -17.91
CA VAL A 271 -8.49 -0.31 -18.76
C VAL A 271 -7.61 -0.20 -20.02
N ALA A 272 -7.48 1.00 -20.58
CA ALA A 272 -6.61 1.27 -21.73
C ALA A 272 -5.12 1.44 -21.37
N GLY A 273 -4.73 1.36 -20.08
CA GLY A 273 -3.34 1.57 -19.63
C GLY A 273 -2.86 3.01 -19.74
N LYS A 274 -3.77 3.99 -19.68
CA LYS A 274 -3.51 5.44 -19.85
C LYS A 274 -3.84 6.22 -18.58
N ASN A 275 -3.23 7.40 -18.45
CA ASN A 275 -3.51 8.39 -17.39
C ASN A 275 -3.59 7.76 -15.99
N LEU A 276 -2.54 7.01 -15.67
CA LEU A 276 -2.36 6.31 -14.42
C LEU A 276 -0.96 6.57 -13.88
N SER A 277 -0.80 6.40 -12.58
CA SER A 277 0.48 6.46 -11.89
C SER A 277 0.52 5.39 -10.80
N ILE A 278 1.51 4.51 -10.86
CA ILE A 278 1.87 3.54 -9.85
C ILE A 278 2.49 4.30 -8.66
N ILE A 279 1.77 4.33 -7.55
CA ILE A 279 2.20 4.97 -6.30
C ILE A 279 3.00 3.98 -5.45
N GLU A 280 2.68 2.69 -5.53
CA GLU A 280 3.41 1.63 -4.86
C GLU A 280 3.36 0.35 -5.72
N LEU A 281 4.49 -0.35 -5.81
CA LEU A 281 4.58 -1.70 -6.32
C LEU A 281 5.07 -2.56 -5.17
N ASN A 282 4.26 -3.52 -4.77
CA ASN A 282 4.56 -4.42 -3.66
C ASN A 282 4.83 -5.83 -4.22
N GLY A 283 5.86 -6.51 -3.73
CA GLY A 283 6.22 -7.86 -4.19
C GLY A 283 5.57 -9.00 -3.40
N ALA A 284 6.36 -10.01 -3.04
CA ALA A 284 5.94 -11.26 -2.39
C ALA A 284 5.23 -11.08 -1.04
N GLY A 285 5.41 -9.94 -0.37
CA GLY A 285 4.76 -9.58 0.88
C GLY A 285 3.36 -8.99 0.69
N SER A 286 2.92 -8.83 -0.57
CA SER A 286 1.62 -8.25 -0.90
C SER A 286 0.46 -9.11 -0.41
N GLU A 287 -0.48 -8.46 0.27
CA GLU A 287 -1.78 -9.03 0.60
C GLU A 287 -2.81 -8.71 -0.50
N PRO A 288 -3.69 -9.67 -0.87
CA PRO A 288 -4.85 -9.43 -1.71
C PRO A 288 -5.88 -8.56 -0.99
N THR A 289 -5.68 -7.25 -0.99
CA THR A 289 -6.44 -6.30 -0.16
C THR A 289 -7.92 -6.20 -0.48
N HIS A 290 -8.38 -6.72 -1.62
CA HIS A 290 -9.81 -6.85 -1.93
C HIS A 290 -10.54 -7.77 -0.96
N ILE A 291 -9.84 -8.65 -0.22
CA ILE A 291 -10.45 -9.47 0.81
C ILE A 291 -11.12 -8.62 1.91
N TYR A 292 -10.62 -7.41 2.16
CA TYR A 292 -11.11 -6.51 3.22
C TYR A 292 -12.38 -5.72 2.82
N ASP A 293 -13.03 -6.06 1.70
CA ASP A 293 -14.38 -5.54 1.46
C ASP A 293 -15.35 -6.07 2.54
N PRO A 294 -16.12 -5.20 3.23
CA PRO A 294 -17.09 -5.59 4.24
C PRO A 294 -18.09 -6.67 3.81
N LYS A 295 -18.33 -6.81 2.50
CA LYS A 295 -19.24 -7.84 1.98
C LYS A 295 -18.69 -9.26 2.12
N HIS A 296 -17.38 -9.40 2.27
CA HIS A 296 -16.71 -10.70 2.30
C HIS A 296 -16.70 -11.29 3.71
N SER A 297 -16.75 -12.61 3.79
CA SER A 297 -16.56 -13.34 5.04
C SER A 297 -15.08 -13.65 5.27
N ILE A 298 -14.72 -13.95 6.52
CA ILE A 298 -13.37 -14.43 6.85
C ILE A 298 -12.99 -15.70 6.07
N PHE A 299 -13.96 -16.56 5.74
CA PHE A 299 -13.73 -17.76 4.92
C PHE A 299 -13.35 -17.43 3.48
N PHE A 300 -13.99 -16.40 2.90
CA PHE A 300 -13.58 -15.86 1.60
C PHE A 300 -12.13 -15.37 1.66
N ALA A 301 -11.81 -14.57 2.68
CA ALA A 301 -10.46 -14.03 2.89
C ALA A 301 -9.41 -15.14 3.01
N TRP A 302 -9.65 -16.15 3.84
CA TRP A 302 -8.73 -17.28 3.99
C TRP A 302 -8.54 -18.09 2.70
N LYS A 303 -9.62 -18.33 1.95
CA LYS A 303 -9.55 -19.01 0.66
C LYS A 303 -8.69 -18.22 -0.32
N GLU A 304 -8.87 -16.89 -0.35
CA GLU A 304 -8.10 -16.01 -1.22
C GLU A 304 -6.63 -15.93 -0.81
N ILE A 305 -6.33 -15.77 0.47
CA ILE A 305 -4.93 -15.77 0.96
C ILE A 305 -4.25 -17.11 0.61
N ALA A 306 -4.91 -18.25 0.88
CA ALA A 306 -4.36 -19.56 0.52
C ALA A 306 -4.15 -19.71 -0.99
N ARG A 307 -5.06 -19.19 -1.83
CA ARG A 307 -4.90 -19.17 -3.29
C ARG A 307 -3.65 -18.38 -3.70
N HIS A 308 -3.43 -17.19 -3.13
CA HIS A 308 -2.27 -16.35 -3.43
C HIS A 308 -0.96 -16.98 -2.96
N LEU A 309 -0.94 -17.60 -1.76
CA LEU A 309 0.21 -18.37 -1.28
C LEU A 309 0.56 -19.54 -2.21
N LYS A 310 -0.45 -20.24 -2.74
CA LYS A 310 -0.24 -21.32 -3.72
C LYS A 310 0.35 -20.79 -5.03
N ILE A 311 -0.11 -19.64 -5.51
CA ILE A 311 0.43 -18.97 -6.71
C ILE A 311 1.90 -18.60 -6.46
N LEU A 312 2.19 -17.90 -5.36
CA LEU A 312 3.53 -17.51 -4.94
C LEU A 312 4.47 -18.73 -4.87
N TYR A 313 4.04 -19.81 -4.20
CA TYR A 313 4.78 -21.07 -4.14
C TYR A 313 5.12 -21.63 -5.52
N ARG A 314 4.16 -21.68 -6.44
CA ARG A 314 4.38 -22.22 -7.79
C ARG A 314 5.37 -21.37 -8.59
N ILE A 315 5.28 -20.05 -8.51
CA ILE A 315 6.21 -19.11 -9.15
C ILE A 315 7.62 -19.33 -8.59
N SER A 316 7.76 -19.27 -7.27
CA SER A 316 9.03 -19.47 -6.56
C SER A 316 9.70 -20.81 -6.84
N VAL A 317 8.95 -21.92 -6.82
CA VAL A 317 9.48 -23.25 -7.10
C VAL A 317 9.94 -23.38 -8.54
N TYR A 318 9.19 -22.81 -9.49
CA TYR A 318 9.61 -22.84 -10.88
C TYR A 318 10.88 -22.01 -11.09
N ASN A 319 10.92 -20.77 -10.60
CA ASN A 319 12.12 -19.93 -10.71
C ASN A 319 13.33 -20.61 -10.08
N HIS A 320 13.15 -21.27 -8.94
CA HIS A 320 14.23 -22.00 -8.29
C HIS A 320 14.71 -23.22 -9.11
N THR A 321 13.78 -24.08 -9.52
CA THR A 321 14.13 -25.38 -10.12
C THR A 321 14.52 -25.27 -11.59
N LYS A 322 13.84 -24.40 -12.35
CA LYS A 322 14.01 -24.20 -13.79
C LYS A 322 14.94 -23.05 -14.12
N ASN A 323 14.72 -21.88 -13.50
CA ASN A 323 15.52 -20.67 -13.78
C ASN A 323 16.75 -20.52 -12.87
N LYS A 324 16.98 -21.48 -11.96
CA LYS A 324 18.15 -21.55 -11.07
C LYS A 324 18.30 -20.36 -10.13
N ILE A 325 17.20 -19.67 -9.83
CA ILE A 325 17.18 -18.59 -8.84
C ILE A 325 17.34 -19.21 -7.44
N PRO A 326 18.36 -18.82 -6.66
CA PRO A 326 18.53 -19.37 -5.32
C PRO A 326 17.43 -18.88 -4.39
N TYR A 327 17.00 -19.73 -3.46
CA TYR A 327 16.26 -19.25 -2.29
C TYR A 327 17.20 -18.52 -1.33
N LEU A 328 16.65 -17.61 -0.54
CA LEU A 328 17.34 -17.06 0.62
C LEU A 328 17.78 -18.19 1.56
N SER A 329 19.02 -18.06 2.05
CA SER A 329 19.53 -18.91 3.11
C SER A 329 18.82 -18.58 4.43
N PHE A 330 18.82 -19.54 5.36
CA PHE A 330 18.23 -19.32 6.69
C PHE A 330 18.84 -18.12 7.42
N LYS A 331 20.18 -17.97 7.32
CA LYS A 331 20.92 -16.83 7.89
C LYS A 331 20.45 -15.49 7.30
N ASN A 332 20.32 -15.40 5.98
CA ASN A 332 19.90 -14.16 5.33
C ASN A 332 18.42 -13.85 5.61
N GLY A 333 17.58 -14.88 5.66
CA GLY A 333 16.18 -14.73 6.06
C GLY A 333 16.02 -14.18 7.49
N LEU A 334 16.78 -14.69 8.46
CA LEU A 334 16.79 -14.13 9.81
C LEU A 334 17.33 -12.70 9.87
N LYS A 335 18.37 -12.39 9.07
CA LYS A 335 18.92 -11.04 8.95
C LYS A 335 17.85 -10.05 8.48
N MET A 336 17.12 -10.38 7.41
CA MET A 336 16.02 -9.58 6.89
C MET A 336 14.99 -9.25 7.98
N PHE A 337 14.54 -10.25 8.76
CA PHE A 337 13.59 -10.02 9.86
C PHE A 337 14.15 -9.13 10.99
N LYS A 338 15.45 -9.21 11.28
CA LYS A 338 16.10 -8.35 12.27
C LYS A 338 16.16 -6.90 11.79
N GLU A 339 16.47 -6.69 10.53
CA GLU A 339 16.57 -5.35 9.93
C GLU A 339 15.23 -4.63 9.90
N VAL A 340 14.14 -5.33 9.56
CA VAL A 340 12.77 -4.77 9.59
C VAL A 340 12.44 -4.20 10.97
N LYS A 341 12.70 -4.94 12.04
CA LYS A 341 12.43 -4.48 13.41
C LYS A 341 13.19 -3.19 13.74
N GLY A 342 14.40 -3.04 13.22
CA GLY A 342 15.20 -1.82 13.38
C GLY A 342 14.57 -0.62 12.68
N VAL A 343 14.09 -0.82 11.45
CA VAL A 343 13.41 0.22 10.67
C VAL A 343 12.06 0.60 11.31
N GLU A 344 11.25 -0.39 11.73
CA GLU A 344 9.96 -0.16 12.38
C GLU A 344 10.10 0.73 13.62
N LYS A 345 11.12 0.46 14.45
CA LYS A 345 11.41 1.28 15.63
C LYS A 345 11.76 2.74 15.28
N ARG A 346 12.52 2.97 14.20
CA ARG A 346 12.82 4.34 13.73
C ARG A 346 11.57 5.04 13.20
N LEU A 347 10.72 4.31 12.48
CA LEU A 347 9.44 4.83 11.99
C LEU A 347 8.45 5.13 13.12
N ASP A 348 8.50 4.42 14.25
CA ASP A 348 7.63 4.68 15.41
C ASP A 348 7.99 6.03 16.04
N ASN A 349 9.28 6.40 16.04
CA ASN A 349 9.75 7.68 16.57
C ASN A 349 9.41 8.89 15.69
N LEU A 350 8.98 8.68 14.43
CA LEU A 350 8.61 9.75 13.49
C LEU A 350 7.12 10.14 13.57
N LEU A 351 6.29 9.29 14.18
CA LEU A 351 4.85 9.45 14.35
C LEU A 351 4.53 10.05 15.73
#